data_AF-A0A1Z1FDP2-F1
#
_entry.id   AF-A0A1Z1FDP2-F1
#
_cell.length_a   1.000
_cell.length_b   1.000
_cell.length_c   1.000
_cell.angle_alpha   90.00
_cell.angle_beta   90.00
_cell.angle_gamma   90.00
#
_symmetry.space_group_name_H-M   'P 1'
#
loop_
_entity.id
_entity.type
_entity.pdbx_description
1 polymer ?
#
loop_
_entity_poly.entity_id
_entity_poly.type
_entity_poly.pdbx_seq_one_letter_code
_entity_poly.pdbx_strand_id
1 'polypeptide(L)'
;MAGTRGHLDTNALNRFSGWAAARHGKDLQIEAWIDGRMASSTMTGGERPDVESKLPGYRRARFSGFTLEVPESAIAQDRVVDVKIMARGGGTLAPKAWLGTASLVGGALLEKLASAPKSGIVGPFPPEVIDIVAVFAPDVVGDLGSLSGQKRFVHALRRILLVPSLRELPALADYVRYLQAVSSHFIFVDRFFPTANKLARPGSADFHGKPNSVAEIISIAHQLYVLKAHGIEGDFAEFGCFKGFSSSMLSFACKQLGLKMHIFDSFEGLPEAKHSGYTEGDYAGSLDEVTENIRRMGSLEQVTFHKGFYADTFRQYRPPHLMCLWMDVDLEVSARDLVVVADRLDPKGSLFSHECTADMFSEGEIANAPRPDNPIPPVLDRFEELGRPLTGHYLHGHTGAFWPRAGGIPVMHHGALQDLLRMLRTEVLN
;
A
#
# COMPACT_ATOMS: atom_id res chain seq x y z
N MET A 1 0.47 -44.56 -10.13
CA MET A 1 0.00 -43.17 -10.26
C MET A 1 1.03 -42.31 -11.03
N ALA A 2 1.11 -42.47 -12.35
CA ALA A 2 1.98 -41.65 -13.20
C ALA A 2 1.31 -41.40 -14.56
N GLY A 3 0.08 -40.89 -14.49
CA GLY A 3 -0.78 -40.55 -15.63
C GLY A 3 -0.89 -39.03 -15.73
N THR A 4 -0.65 -38.49 -16.93
CA THR A 4 -0.80 -37.09 -17.35
C THR A 4 -0.10 -36.02 -16.49
N ARG A 5 0.80 -35.25 -17.13
CA ARG A 5 1.37 -34.01 -16.59
C ARG A 5 0.96 -32.85 -17.48
N GLY A 6 0.90 -31.65 -16.93
CA GLY A 6 0.69 -30.45 -17.71
C GLY A 6 0.79 -29.20 -16.88
N HIS A 7 0.75 -28.07 -17.56
CA HIS A 7 0.82 -26.74 -16.97
C HIS A 7 0.09 -25.76 -17.87
N LEU A 8 -0.59 -24.79 -17.27
CA LEU A 8 -1.10 -23.62 -17.96
C LEU A 8 0.02 -22.56 -17.97
N ASP A 9 0.53 -22.20 -19.15
CA ASP A 9 1.63 -21.24 -19.25
C ASP A 9 1.12 -19.81 -19.16
N THR A 10 0.05 -19.49 -19.90
CA THR A 10 -0.51 -18.14 -19.98
C THR A 10 -2.02 -18.15 -20.21
N ASN A 11 -2.66 -17.07 -19.81
CA ASN A 11 -4.00 -16.70 -20.27
C ASN A 11 -4.02 -15.23 -20.71
N ALA A 12 -4.70 -14.97 -21.82
CA ALA A 12 -4.97 -13.64 -22.32
C ALA A 12 -6.48 -13.56 -22.58
N LEU A 13 -7.20 -12.84 -21.72
CA LEU A 13 -8.66 -12.84 -21.69
C LEU A 13 -9.21 -14.27 -21.62
N ASN A 14 -10.06 -14.65 -22.57
CA ASN A 14 -10.70 -15.95 -22.71
C ASN A 14 -9.84 -17.02 -23.42
N ARG A 15 -8.59 -16.70 -23.76
CA ARG A 15 -7.67 -17.61 -24.47
C ARG A 15 -6.57 -18.12 -23.52
N PHE A 16 -6.35 -19.43 -23.56
CA PHE A 16 -5.46 -20.19 -22.69
C PHE A 16 -4.42 -20.94 -23.51
N SER A 17 -3.16 -20.90 -23.07
CA SER A 17 -2.09 -21.68 -23.69
C SER A 17 -1.28 -22.41 -22.63
N GLY A 18 -0.79 -23.60 -22.99
CA GLY A 18 -0.04 -24.43 -22.08
C GLY A 18 0.47 -25.70 -22.73
N TRP A 19 0.81 -26.69 -21.91
CA TRP A 19 1.14 -28.03 -22.36
C TRP A 19 0.51 -29.11 -21.48
N ALA A 20 0.22 -30.25 -22.08
CA ALA A 20 -0.12 -31.46 -21.35
C ALA A 20 0.39 -32.70 -22.08
N ALA A 21 1.00 -33.63 -21.36
CA ALA A 21 1.57 -34.85 -21.92
C ALA A 21 1.17 -36.08 -21.10
N ALA A 22 0.81 -37.16 -21.79
CA ALA A 22 0.56 -38.46 -21.18
C ALA A 22 1.69 -39.44 -21.47
N ARG A 23 2.06 -40.24 -20.47
CA ARG A 23 3.15 -41.23 -20.58
C ARG A 23 2.93 -42.26 -21.69
N HIS A 24 1.68 -42.61 -21.96
CA HIS A 24 1.29 -43.59 -22.99
C HIS A 24 1.33 -43.05 -24.42
N GLY A 25 1.63 -41.76 -24.63
CA GLY A 25 1.85 -41.19 -25.97
C GLY A 25 0.60 -40.97 -26.79
N LYS A 26 -0.55 -40.78 -26.14
CA LYS A 26 -1.78 -40.33 -26.81
C LYS A 26 -1.91 -38.81 -26.65
N ASP A 27 -2.43 -38.16 -27.68
CA ASP A 27 -2.87 -36.77 -27.59
C ASP A 27 -3.97 -36.65 -26.53
N LEU A 28 -3.99 -35.50 -25.87
CA LEU A 28 -4.91 -35.20 -24.79
C LEU A 28 -5.96 -34.21 -25.26
N GLN A 29 -7.20 -34.42 -24.83
CA GLN A 29 -8.23 -33.40 -24.94
C GLN A 29 -8.10 -32.45 -23.77
N ILE A 30 -7.97 -31.17 -24.06
CA ILE A 30 -7.96 -30.10 -23.07
C ILE A 30 -9.36 -29.51 -23.02
N GLU A 31 -9.94 -29.45 -21.83
CA GLU A 31 -11.32 -29.04 -21.58
C GLU A 31 -11.33 -27.81 -20.68
N ALA A 32 -12.09 -26.78 -21.07
CA ALA A 32 -12.45 -25.67 -20.18
C ALA A 32 -13.82 -25.94 -19.57
N TRP A 33 -13.91 -25.85 -18.25
CA TRP A 33 -15.15 -26.05 -17.50
C TRP A 33 -15.53 -24.79 -16.73
N ILE A 34 -16.78 -24.37 -16.88
CA ILE A 34 -17.39 -23.25 -16.16
C ILE A 34 -18.66 -23.78 -15.48
N ASP A 35 -18.80 -23.57 -14.17
CA ASP A 35 -19.96 -24.01 -13.37
C ASP A 35 -20.35 -25.49 -13.61
N GLY A 36 -19.36 -26.37 -13.79
CA GLY A 36 -19.59 -27.80 -14.03
C GLY A 36 -20.03 -28.16 -15.45
N ARG A 37 -20.08 -27.21 -16.38
CA ARG A 37 -20.36 -27.45 -17.82
C ARG A 37 -19.09 -27.23 -18.64
N MET A 38 -18.87 -28.08 -19.64
CA MET A 38 -17.75 -27.91 -20.57
C MET A 38 -18.07 -26.77 -21.53
N ALA A 39 -17.29 -25.70 -21.46
CA ALA A 39 -17.46 -24.50 -22.29
C ALA A 39 -16.81 -24.66 -23.66
N SER A 40 -15.62 -25.26 -23.71
CA SER A 40 -14.91 -25.56 -24.95
C SER A 40 -13.87 -26.67 -24.74
N SER A 41 -13.34 -27.20 -25.83
CA SER A 41 -12.22 -28.13 -25.80
C SER A 41 -11.32 -28.00 -27.01
N THR A 42 -10.05 -28.41 -26.85
CA THR A 42 -9.06 -28.48 -27.93
C THR A 42 -8.24 -29.76 -27.76
N MET A 43 -7.43 -30.11 -28.76
CA MET A 43 -6.46 -31.21 -28.67
C MET A 43 -5.05 -30.65 -28.50
N THR A 44 -4.18 -31.41 -27.81
CA THR A 44 -2.74 -31.15 -27.85
C THR A 44 -2.19 -31.40 -29.25
N GLY A 45 -1.17 -30.63 -29.64
CA GLY A 45 -0.48 -30.82 -30.92
C GLY A 45 0.59 -29.76 -31.23
N GLY A 46 0.64 -28.66 -30.47
CA GLY A 46 1.66 -27.62 -30.63
C GLY A 46 3.05 -28.08 -30.20
N GLU A 47 4.09 -27.60 -30.88
CA GLU A 47 5.48 -27.97 -30.59
C GLU A 47 5.99 -27.36 -29.28
N ARG A 48 6.64 -28.19 -28.46
CA ARG A 48 7.21 -27.92 -27.13
C ARG A 48 8.50 -28.71 -26.89
N PRO A 49 9.59 -28.37 -27.60
CA PRO A 49 10.89 -29.03 -27.42
C PRO A 49 11.46 -28.86 -26.00
N ASP A 50 11.12 -27.75 -25.33
CA ASP A 50 11.44 -27.51 -23.93
C ASP A 50 10.79 -28.55 -22.99
N VAL A 51 9.54 -28.95 -23.26
CA VAL A 51 8.83 -29.97 -22.50
C VAL A 51 9.39 -31.37 -22.79
N GLU A 52 9.70 -31.67 -24.06
CA GLU A 52 10.35 -32.93 -24.45
C GLU A 52 11.66 -33.14 -23.69
N SER A 53 12.51 -32.11 -23.63
CA SER A 53 13.79 -32.17 -22.92
C SER A 53 13.64 -32.49 -21.43
N LYS A 54 12.57 -32.02 -20.79
CA LYS A 54 12.29 -32.22 -19.35
C LYS A 54 11.51 -33.51 -19.07
N LEU A 55 10.86 -34.10 -20.07
CA LEU A 55 10.00 -35.28 -19.93
C LEU A 55 10.38 -36.40 -20.93
N PRO A 56 11.60 -36.95 -20.89
CA PRO A 56 12.07 -37.96 -21.86
C PRO A 56 11.25 -39.26 -21.83
N GLY A 57 10.55 -39.55 -20.73
CA GLY A 57 9.66 -40.71 -20.58
C GLY A 57 8.24 -40.53 -21.11
N TYR A 58 7.89 -39.35 -21.63
CA TYR A 58 6.56 -39.02 -22.14
C TYR A 58 6.59 -39.03 -23.67
N ARG A 59 6.05 -40.10 -24.27
CA ARG A 59 5.93 -40.18 -25.72
C ARG A 59 5.06 -39.02 -26.22
N ARG A 60 5.47 -38.41 -27.35
CA ARG A 60 4.84 -37.18 -27.93
C ARG A 60 4.93 -35.94 -27.04
N ALA A 61 5.82 -35.87 -26.04
CA ALA A 61 6.04 -34.64 -25.25
C ALA A 61 6.37 -33.42 -26.12
N ARG A 62 7.04 -33.61 -27.28
CA ARG A 62 7.26 -32.56 -28.26
C ARG A 62 5.99 -31.92 -28.79
N PHE A 63 4.87 -32.63 -28.88
CA PHE A 63 3.60 -32.11 -29.42
C PHE A 63 2.56 -31.89 -28.32
N SER A 64 3.02 -31.62 -27.09
CA SER A 64 2.16 -31.47 -25.91
C SER A 64 1.49 -30.11 -25.80
N GLY A 65 1.86 -29.13 -26.64
CA GLY A 65 1.33 -27.78 -26.59
C GLY A 65 -0.15 -27.71 -26.97
N PHE A 66 -0.89 -26.78 -26.36
CA PHE A 66 -2.28 -26.49 -26.71
C PHE A 66 -2.56 -24.99 -26.68
N THR A 67 -3.57 -24.60 -27.44
CA THR A 67 -4.26 -23.31 -27.30
C THR A 67 -5.76 -23.59 -27.26
N LEU A 68 -6.42 -23.07 -26.24
CA LEU A 68 -7.85 -23.23 -26.00
C LEU A 68 -8.48 -21.85 -25.87
N GLU A 69 -9.60 -21.63 -26.55
CA GLU A 69 -10.39 -20.41 -26.42
C GLU A 69 -11.74 -20.75 -25.81
N VAL A 70 -12.17 -19.97 -24.83
CA VAL A 70 -13.51 -20.06 -24.24
C VAL A 70 -14.41 -19.05 -24.96
N PRO A 71 -15.50 -19.49 -25.61
CA PRO A 71 -16.43 -18.56 -26.24
C PRO A 71 -17.00 -17.57 -25.23
N GLU A 72 -17.10 -16.28 -25.59
CA GLU A 72 -17.68 -15.26 -24.72
C GLU A 72 -19.13 -15.60 -24.33
N SER A 73 -19.87 -16.28 -25.20
CA SER A 73 -21.23 -16.75 -24.93
C SER A 73 -21.32 -17.79 -23.80
N ALA A 74 -20.22 -18.45 -23.45
CA ALA A 74 -20.13 -19.37 -22.32
C ALA A 74 -19.82 -18.66 -20.99
N ILE A 75 -19.46 -17.37 -21.03
CA ILE A 75 -19.12 -16.55 -19.86
C ILE A 75 -20.37 -15.78 -19.43
N ALA A 76 -20.78 -15.96 -18.18
CA ALA A 76 -21.91 -15.22 -17.63
C ALA A 76 -21.60 -13.72 -17.59
N GLN A 77 -22.46 -12.91 -18.21
CA GLN A 77 -22.18 -11.49 -18.50
C GLN A 77 -21.99 -10.62 -17.25
N ASP A 78 -22.69 -10.92 -16.15
CA ASP A 78 -22.78 -10.04 -14.98
C ASP A 78 -22.05 -10.59 -13.74
N ARG A 79 -21.06 -11.45 -13.93
CA ARG A 79 -20.26 -11.99 -12.82
C ARG A 79 -18.85 -12.40 -13.23
N VAL A 80 -18.03 -12.64 -12.21
CA VAL A 80 -16.77 -13.37 -12.34
C VAL A 80 -17.07 -14.87 -12.35
N VAL A 81 -16.36 -15.60 -13.21
CA VAL A 81 -16.45 -17.06 -13.34
C VAL A 81 -15.06 -17.69 -13.27
N ASP A 82 -14.96 -18.86 -12.64
CA ASP A 82 -13.74 -19.65 -12.63
C ASP A 82 -13.77 -20.67 -13.77
N VAL A 83 -12.77 -20.60 -14.64
CA VAL A 83 -12.55 -21.56 -15.72
C VAL A 83 -11.54 -22.60 -15.24
N LYS A 84 -12.00 -23.84 -15.06
CA LYS A 84 -11.15 -24.98 -14.72
C LYS A 84 -10.63 -25.62 -16.00
N ILE A 85 -9.31 -25.63 -16.17
CA ILE A 85 -8.64 -26.24 -17.32
C ILE A 85 -8.18 -27.64 -16.94
N MET A 86 -8.67 -28.64 -17.67
CA MET A 86 -8.42 -30.06 -17.40
C MET A 86 -7.89 -30.76 -18.64
N ALA A 87 -6.94 -31.67 -18.48
CA ALA A 87 -6.52 -32.59 -19.53
C ALA A 87 -7.15 -33.96 -19.32
N ARG A 88 -7.73 -34.54 -20.39
CA ARG A 88 -8.31 -35.89 -20.39
C ARG A 88 -7.64 -36.76 -21.46
N GLY A 89 -7.27 -37.97 -21.07
CA GLY A 89 -6.86 -39.01 -22.03
C GLY A 89 -8.05 -39.59 -22.79
N GLY A 90 -7.80 -40.19 -23.96
CA GLY A 90 -8.86 -40.84 -24.74
C GLY A 90 -9.52 -42.00 -23.99
N GLY A 91 -10.85 -41.95 -23.87
CA GLY A 91 -11.70 -42.93 -23.17
C GLY A 91 -12.51 -42.28 -22.03
N THR A 92 -13.79 -42.62 -21.89
CA THR A 92 -14.72 -42.03 -20.90
C THR A 92 -14.31 -42.24 -19.44
N LEU A 93 -13.47 -43.25 -19.17
CA LEU A 93 -12.98 -43.61 -17.83
C LEU A 93 -11.55 -43.11 -17.54
N ALA A 94 -10.91 -42.37 -18.45
CA ALA A 94 -9.56 -41.85 -18.22
C ALA A 94 -9.57 -40.76 -17.14
N PRO A 95 -8.64 -40.79 -16.16
CA PRO A 95 -8.58 -39.77 -15.12
C PRO A 95 -8.27 -38.39 -15.72
N LYS A 96 -8.99 -37.36 -15.24
CA LYS A 96 -8.71 -35.96 -15.59
C LYS A 96 -7.53 -35.45 -14.77
N ALA A 97 -6.58 -34.78 -15.43
CA ALA A 97 -5.53 -34.03 -14.77
C ALA A 97 -5.91 -32.55 -14.73
N TRP A 98 -5.84 -31.92 -13.55
CA TRP A 98 -6.05 -30.49 -13.40
C TRP A 98 -4.80 -29.74 -13.84
N LEU A 99 -4.97 -28.78 -14.76
CA LEU A 99 -3.86 -27.96 -15.28
C LEU A 99 -3.81 -26.59 -14.61
N GLY A 100 -4.95 -26.07 -14.17
CA GLY A 100 -5.05 -24.77 -13.53
C GLY A 100 -6.49 -24.25 -13.49
N THR A 101 -6.67 -23.15 -12.78
CA THR A 101 -7.92 -22.39 -12.74
C THR A 101 -7.58 -20.94 -13.04
N ALA A 102 -8.40 -20.28 -13.86
CA ALA A 102 -8.28 -18.86 -14.13
C ALA A 102 -9.65 -18.20 -14.01
N SER A 103 -9.69 -17.02 -13.40
CA SER A 103 -10.93 -16.25 -13.26
C SER A 103 -11.09 -15.30 -14.45
N LEU A 104 -12.29 -15.31 -15.05
CA LEU A 104 -12.72 -14.40 -16.10
C LEU A 104 -13.88 -13.56 -15.60
N VAL A 105 -14.10 -12.39 -16.19
CA VAL A 105 -15.26 -11.53 -15.94
C VAL A 105 -16.12 -11.44 -17.19
N GLY A 106 -17.44 -11.44 -17.03
CA GLY A 106 -18.36 -11.14 -18.12
C GLY A 106 -18.30 -9.68 -18.57
N GLY A 107 -18.65 -9.43 -19.83
CA GLY A 107 -18.56 -8.10 -20.45
C GLY A 107 -19.39 -7.04 -19.73
N ALA A 108 -20.63 -7.36 -19.36
CA ALA A 108 -21.51 -6.41 -18.66
C ALA A 108 -20.97 -6.00 -17.28
N LEU A 109 -20.41 -6.93 -16.49
CA LEU A 109 -19.79 -6.57 -15.22
C LEU A 109 -18.51 -5.74 -15.42
N LEU A 110 -17.68 -6.09 -16.41
CA LEU A 110 -16.49 -5.30 -16.73
C LEU A 110 -16.86 -3.84 -17.08
N GLU A 111 -17.87 -3.65 -17.92
CA GLU A 111 -18.39 -2.32 -18.28
C GLU A 111 -18.93 -1.56 -17.07
N LYS A 112 -19.69 -2.22 -16.19
CA LYS A 112 -20.20 -1.61 -14.94
C LYS A 112 -19.08 -1.14 -14.02
N LEU A 113 -18.01 -1.92 -13.88
CA LEU A 113 -16.86 -1.55 -13.04
C LEU A 113 -16.01 -0.45 -13.69
N ALA A 114 -15.83 -0.50 -15.01
CA ALA A 114 -15.12 0.53 -15.76
C ALA A 114 -15.83 1.90 -15.74
N SER A 115 -17.15 1.89 -15.58
CA SER A 115 -18.00 3.08 -15.50
C SER A 115 -18.64 3.27 -14.11
N ALA A 116 -17.97 2.78 -13.06
CA ALA A 116 -18.50 2.81 -11.70
C ALA A 116 -18.91 4.26 -11.31
N PRO A 117 -20.15 4.46 -10.84
CA PRO A 117 -20.62 5.78 -10.47
C PRO A 117 -19.94 6.23 -9.17
N LYS A 118 -19.79 7.55 -9.01
CA LYS A 118 -19.31 8.15 -7.76
C LYS A 118 -20.25 7.78 -6.60
N SER A 119 -19.76 7.00 -5.65
CA SER A 119 -20.52 6.54 -4.49
C SER A 119 -20.73 7.64 -3.44
N GLY A 120 -19.84 8.64 -3.42
CA GLY A 120 -19.82 9.67 -2.37
C GLY A 120 -19.32 9.16 -1.01
N ILE A 121 -18.87 7.91 -0.93
CA ILE A 121 -18.36 7.30 0.30
C ILE A 121 -16.96 7.86 0.59
N VAL A 122 -16.78 8.38 1.80
CA VAL A 122 -15.48 8.81 2.31
C VAL A 122 -14.88 7.70 3.15
N GLY A 123 -13.63 7.36 2.90
CA GLY A 123 -12.93 6.30 3.61
C GLY A 123 -11.42 6.31 3.33
N PRO A 124 -10.68 5.39 3.98
CA PRO A 124 -9.22 5.33 3.93
C PRO A 124 -8.71 4.62 2.67
N PHE A 125 -9.45 4.70 1.57
CA PHE A 125 -9.10 4.13 0.28
C PHE A 125 -9.32 5.20 -0.80
N PRO A 126 -8.68 5.07 -1.98
CA PRO A 126 -8.95 5.98 -3.09
C PRO A 126 -10.43 5.93 -3.49
N PRO A 127 -11.11 7.06 -3.74
CA PRO A 127 -12.54 7.09 -4.00
C PRO A 127 -12.94 6.25 -5.22
N GLU A 128 -12.17 6.27 -6.31
CA GLU A 128 -12.47 5.45 -7.49
C GLU A 128 -12.33 3.94 -7.21
N VAL A 129 -11.43 3.55 -6.29
CA VAL A 129 -11.33 2.14 -5.85
C VAL A 129 -12.52 1.77 -4.97
N ILE A 130 -13.01 2.69 -4.13
CA ILE A 130 -14.25 2.52 -3.36
C ILE A 130 -15.44 2.35 -4.32
N ASP A 131 -15.55 3.18 -5.35
CA ASP A 131 -16.64 3.12 -6.34
C ASP A 131 -16.67 1.77 -7.07
N ILE A 132 -15.50 1.30 -7.52
CA ILE A 132 -15.36 -0.02 -8.15
C ILE A 132 -15.78 -1.14 -7.19
N VAL A 133 -15.31 -1.12 -5.94
CA VAL A 133 -15.67 -2.15 -4.94
C VAL A 133 -17.14 -2.04 -4.54
N ALA A 134 -17.73 -0.85 -4.50
CA ALA A 134 -19.16 -0.66 -4.20
C ALA A 134 -20.05 -1.29 -5.28
N VAL A 135 -19.66 -1.22 -6.55
CA VAL A 135 -20.37 -1.91 -7.63
C VAL A 135 -20.18 -3.44 -7.55
N PHE A 136 -18.99 -3.91 -7.19
CA PHE A 136 -18.67 -5.35 -7.15
C PHE A 136 -19.21 -6.07 -5.90
N ALA A 137 -19.16 -5.41 -4.74
CA ALA A 137 -19.49 -5.96 -3.42
C ALA A 137 -20.04 -4.84 -2.51
N PRO A 138 -21.29 -4.38 -2.74
CA PRO A 138 -21.87 -3.24 -2.03
C PRO A 138 -21.99 -3.44 -0.50
N ASP A 139 -21.99 -4.68 -0.03
CA ASP A 139 -22.09 -5.02 1.39
C ASP A 139 -20.82 -4.68 2.20
N VAL A 140 -19.66 -4.51 1.53
CA VAL A 140 -18.38 -4.28 2.23
C VAL A 140 -17.99 -2.81 2.35
N VAL A 141 -18.74 -1.88 1.74
CA VAL A 141 -18.42 -0.44 1.74
C VAL A 141 -19.16 0.36 2.82
N GLY A 142 -20.10 -0.28 3.54
CA GLY A 142 -20.88 0.38 4.60
C GLY A 142 -20.11 0.62 5.90
N ASP A 143 -18.98 -0.05 6.10
CA ASP A 143 -18.11 0.09 7.28
C ASP A 143 -16.66 0.12 6.81
N LEU A 144 -16.15 1.33 6.53
CA LEU A 144 -14.73 1.56 6.20
C LEU A 144 -13.95 2.18 7.37
N GLY A 145 -14.64 2.50 8.47
CA GLY A 145 -14.03 3.07 9.67
C GLY A 145 -13.38 2.02 10.56
N SER A 146 -13.94 0.80 10.63
CA SER A 146 -13.40 -0.25 11.49
C SER A 146 -12.33 -1.10 10.78
N LEU A 147 -11.38 -1.65 11.56
CA LEU A 147 -10.40 -2.62 11.06
C LEU A 147 -11.08 -3.83 10.39
N SER A 148 -12.17 -4.34 10.98
CA SER A 148 -12.90 -5.49 10.44
C SER A 148 -13.52 -5.16 9.07
N GLY A 149 -14.13 -3.99 8.95
CA GLY A 149 -14.69 -3.47 7.71
C GLY A 149 -13.65 -3.29 6.62
N GLN A 150 -12.52 -2.64 6.94
CA GLN A 150 -11.41 -2.48 6.01
C GLN A 150 -10.82 -3.82 5.55
N LYS A 151 -10.75 -4.85 6.41
CA LYS A 151 -10.32 -6.20 6.00
C LYS A 151 -11.31 -6.87 5.04
N ARG A 152 -12.62 -6.70 5.24
CA ARG A 152 -13.64 -7.18 4.28
C ARG A 152 -13.50 -6.47 2.94
N PHE A 153 -13.27 -5.17 2.96
CA PHE A 153 -12.99 -4.39 1.75
C PHE A 153 -11.75 -4.90 1.01
N VAL A 154 -10.63 -5.11 1.70
CA VAL A 154 -9.39 -5.66 1.10
C VAL A 154 -9.64 -7.06 0.52
N HIS A 155 -10.47 -7.89 1.15
CA HIS A 155 -10.85 -9.19 0.61
C HIS A 155 -11.68 -9.09 -0.68
N ALA A 156 -12.61 -8.14 -0.76
CA ALA A 156 -13.36 -7.87 -1.99
C ALA A 156 -12.43 -7.35 -3.10
N LEU A 157 -11.54 -6.41 -2.77
CA LEU A 157 -10.54 -5.89 -3.70
C LEU A 157 -9.62 -7.01 -4.23
N ARG A 158 -9.20 -7.95 -3.38
CA ARG A 158 -8.45 -9.14 -3.80
C ARG A 158 -9.21 -9.94 -4.87
N ARG A 159 -10.52 -10.16 -4.71
CA ARG A 159 -11.33 -10.91 -5.69
C ARG A 159 -11.35 -10.22 -7.06
N ILE A 160 -11.35 -8.89 -7.07
CA ILE A 160 -11.26 -8.09 -8.30
C ILE A 160 -9.86 -8.23 -8.90
N LEU A 161 -8.82 -7.99 -8.10
CA LEU A 161 -7.43 -8.00 -8.55
C LEU A 161 -6.92 -9.36 -8.99
N LEU A 162 -7.55 -10.47 -8.59
CA LEU A 162 -7.19 -11.79 -9.12
C LEU A 162 -7.64 -11.98 -10.57
N VAL A 163 -8.62 -11.23 -11.06
CA VAL A 163 -9.09 -11.28 -12.45
C VAL A 163 -8.22 -10.37 -13.33
N PRO A 164 -7.44 -10.89 -14.30
CA PRO A 164 -6.50 -10.09 -15.09
C PRO A 164 -7.12 -8.86 -15.76
N SER A 165 -8.25 -9.02 -16.45
CA SER A 165 -8.91 -7.92 -17.16
C SER A 165 -9.49 -6.84 -16.24
N LEU A 166 -9.79 -7.15 -14.98
CA LEU A 166 -10.22 -6.14 -14.02
C LEU A 166 -9.03 -5.33 -13.47
N ARG A 167 -7.81 -5.87 -13.45
CA ARG A 167 -6.61 -5.11 -13.04
C ARG A 167 -6.26 -4.00 -14.02
N GLU A 168 -6.71 -4.12 -15.26
CA GLU A 168 -6.46 -3.14 -16.33
C GLU A 168 -7.26 -1.84 -16.14
N LEU A 169 -8.24 -1.82 -15.21
CA LEU A 169 -8.95 -0.60 -14.85
C LEU A 169 -7.96 0.45 -14.31
N PRO A 170 -7.90 1.67 -14.88
CA PRO A 170 -6.87 2.65 -14.56
C PRO A 170 -6.71 2.95 -13.06
N ALA A 171 -7.82 3.15 -12.34
CA ALA A 171 -7.81 3.39 -10.89
C ALA A 171 -7.12 2.27 -10.09
N LEU A 172 -7.35 1.01 -10.47
CA LEU A 172 -6.73 -0.14 -9.82
C LEU A 172 -5.26 -0.26 -10.21
N ALA A 173 -4.95 -0.12 -11.50
CA ALA A 173 -3.60 -0.20 -12.02
C ALA A 173 -2.69 0.86 -11.39
N ASP A 174 -3.14 2.11 -11.31
CA ASP A 174 -2.37 3.21 -10.72
C ASP A 174 -2.20 3.05 -9.21
N TYR A 175 -3.24 2.60 -8.50
CA TYR A 175 -3.15 2.36 -7.07
C TYR A 175 -2.15 1.23 -6.75
N VAL A 176 -2.25 0.10 -7.45
CA VAL A 176 -1.33 -1.04 -7.28
C VAL A 176 0.10 -0.66 -7.69
N ARG A 177 0.28 0.07 -8.80
CA ARG A 177 1.59 0.56 -9.25
C ARG A 177 2.25 1.44 -8.21
N TYR A 178 1.51 2.37 -7.62
CA TYR A 178 2.02 3.24 -6.55
C TYR A 178 2.46 2.41 -5.34
N LEU A 179 1.58 1.55 -4.82
CA LEU A 179 1.86 0.72 -3.64
C LEU A 179 3.08 -0.18 -3.85
N GLN A 180 3.22 -0.78 -5.02
CA GLN A 180 4.37 -1.62 -5.34
C GLN A 180 5.67 -0.81 -5.36
N ALA A 181 5.66 0.37 -6.00
CA ALA A 181 6.82 1.25 -6.10
C ALA A 181 7.29 1.70 -4.72
N VAL A 182 6.39 2.26 -3.90
CA VAL A 182 6.75 2.75 -2.56
C VAL A 182 7.17 1.62 -1.63
N SER A 183 6.46 0.48 -1.64
CA SER A 183 6.79 -0.64 -0.74
C SER A 183 8.16 -1.23 -1.05
N SER A 184 8.48 -1.39 -2.34
CA SER A 184 9.79 -1.91 -2.77
C SER A 184 10.91 -0.92 -2.45
N HIS A 185 10.67 0.38 -2.64
CA HIS A 185 11.62 1.41 -2.27
C HIS A 185 11.87 1.48 -0.76
N PHE A 186 10.83 1.37 0.07
CA PHE A 186 10.97 1.48 1.52
C PHE A 186 11.75 0.28 2.08
N ILE A 187 11.53 -0.93 1.53
CA ILE A 187 12.34 -2.11 1.86
C ILE A 187 13.81 -1.90 1.46
N PHE A 188 14.08 -1.24 0.33
CA PHE A 188 15.45 -0.90 -0.07
C PHE A 188 16.09 0.07 0.94
N VAL A 189 15.42 1.18 1.28
CA VAL A 189 15.94 2.15 2.26
C VAL A 189 16.18 1.46 3.60
N ASP A 190 15.24 0.67 4.09
CA ASP A 190 15.39 -0.09 5.35
C ASP A 190 16.64 -0.98 5.38
N ARG A 191 16.96 -1.65 4.29
CA ARG A 191 18.12 -2.56 4.21
C ARG A 191 19.45 -1.85 4.06
N PHE A 192 19.49 -0.70 3.40
CA PHE A 192 20.74 -0.05 2.98
C PHE A 192 21.04 1.26 3.72
N PHE A 193 20.08 1.83 4.45
CA PHE A 193 20.29 3.05 5.22
C PHE A 193 21.27 2.81 6.40
N PRO A 194 22.18 3.76 6.70
CA PRO A 194 23.14 3.63 7.81
C PRO A 194 22.46 3.39 9.16
N THR A 195 22.80 2.27 9.81
CA THR A 195 22.15 1.87 11.07
C THR A 195 22.73 2.54 12.32
N ALA A 196 24.03 2.86 12.33
CA ALA A 196 24.69 3.39 13.52
C ALA A 196 24.75 4.92 13.50
N ASN A 197 24.29 5.56 14.58
CA ASN A 197 24.59 6.97 14.84
C ASN A 197 25.97 7.07 15.49
N LYS A 198 27.00 7.32 14.69
CA LYS A 198 28.40 7.37 15.16
C LYS A 198 28.69 8.55 16.10
N LEU A 199 27.83 9.56 16.12
CA LEU A 199 27.95 10.75 16.96
C LEU A 199 27.12 10.64 18.24
N ALA A 200 26.37 9.54 18.43
CA ALA A 200 25.59 9.31 19.63
C ALA A 200 26.48 9.31 20.88
N ARG A 201 25.96 9.91 21.95
CA ARG A 201 26.64 9.88 23.24
C ARG A 201 26.58 8.46 23.81
N PRO A 202 27.58 8.02 24.59
CA PRO A 202 27.49 6.74 25.27
C PRO A 202 26.24 6.66 26.16
N GLY A 203 25.36 5.67 25.87
CA GLY A 203 24.14 5.43 26.63
C GLY A 203 22.91 6.25 26.20
N SER A 204 23.01 7.11 25.18
CA SER A 204 21.84 7.80 24.63
C SER A 204 20.93 6.83 23.85
N ALA A 205 19.64 7.16 23.78
CA ALA A 205 18.65 6.37 23.04
C ALA A 205 18.79 6.51 21.51
N ASP A 206 19.53 7.52 21.04
CA ASP A 206 19.72 7.85 19.62
C ASP A 206 20.92 7.12 18.97
N PHE A 207 21.44 6.04 19.57
CA PHE A 207 22.53 5.24 19.02
C PHE A 207 22.18 4.56 17.69
N HIS A 208 20.87 4.36 17.44
CA HIS A 208 20.34 3.76 16.22
C HIS A 208 19.87 4.86 15.25
N GLY A 209 20.44 4.91 14.05
CA GLY A 209 20.15 5.92 13.02
C GLY A 209 18.80 5.78 12.32
N LYS A 210 18.00 4.77 12.69
CA LYS A 210 16.64 4.53 12.17
C LYS A 210 15.69 4.51 13.37
N PRO A 211 15.06 5.63 13.72
CA PRO A 211 14.20 5.71 14.91
C PRO A 211 12.84 5.02 14.69
N ASN A 212 12.38 4.94 13.44
CA ASN A 212 11.11 4.31 13.07
C ASN A 212 11.33 3.08 12.16
N SER A 213 10.22 2.43 11.80
CA SER A 213 10.18 1.25 10.92
C SER A 213 9.44 1.50 9.60
N VAL A 214 9.67 0.63 8.59
CA VAL A 214 8.89 0.65 7.33
C VAL A 214 7.38 0.53 7.60
N ALA A 215 6.99 -0.24 8.62
CA ALA A 215 5.59 -0.44 8.98
C ALA A 215 4.90 0.87 9.41
N GLU A 216 5.63 1.77 10.05
CA GLU A 216 5.14 3.10 10.42
C GLU A 216 5.04 4.00 9.20
N ILE A 217 6.15 4.15 8.47
CA ILE A 217 6.27 5.15 7.40
C ILE A 217 5.39 4.82 6.18
N ILE A 218 5.16 3.53 5.88
CA ILE A 218 4.30 3.14 4.74
C ILE A 218 2.85 3.60 4.89
N SER A 219 2.37 3.75 6.13
CA SER A 219 1.01 4.23 6.42
C SER A 219 0.85 5.70 6.02
N ILE A 220 1.89 6.51 6.23
CA ILE A 220 1.94 7.92 5.81
C ILE A 220 1.94 8.00 4.29
N ALA A 221 2.80 7.23 3.62
CA ALA A 221 2.87 7.21 2.16
C ALA A 221 1.56 6.76 1.51
N HIS A 222 0.89 5.75 2.09
CA HIS A 222 -0.44 5.34 1.64
C HIS A 222 -1.46 6.48 1.78
N GLN A 223 -1.46 7.18 2.93
CA GLN A 223 -2.38 8.29 3.15
C GLN A 223 -2.16 9.46 2.18
N LEU A 224 -0.92 9.77 1.79
CA LEU A 224 -0.65 10.79 0.76
C LEU A 224 -1.35 10.46 -0.57
N TYR A 225 -1.35 9.19 -0.97
CA TYR A 225 -2.08 8.77 -2.17
C TYR A 225 -3.59 8.92 -1.98
N VAL A 226 -4.12 8.49 -0.83
CA VAL A 226 -5.55 8.57 -0.52
C VAL A 226 -6.03 10.02 -0.51
N LEU A 227 -5.33 10.93 0.18
CA LEU A 227 -5.64 12.36 0.20
C LEU A 227 -5.65 12.95 -1.21
N LYS A 228 -4.60 12.68 -2.00
CA LYS A 228 -4.52 13.14 -3.38
C LYS A 228 -5.68 12.60 -4.23
N ALA A 229 -6.04 11.33 -4.07
CA ALA A 229 -7.13 10.70 -4.80
C ALA A 229 -8.51 11.26 -4.40
N HIS A 230 -8.66 11.75 -3.15
CA HIS A 230 -9.82 12.54 -2.70
C HIS A 230 -9.80 14.00 -3.17
N GLY A 231 -8.80 14.41 -3.96
CA GLY A 231 -8.67 15.76 -4.49
C GLY A 231 -8.20 16.78 -3.45
N ILE A 232 -7.58 16.34 -2.35
CA ILE A 232 -6.96 17.24 -1.38
C ILE A 232 -5.69 17.82 -2.00
N GLU A 233 -5.58 19.14 -1.98
CA GLU A 233 -4.42 19.88 -2.49
C GLU A 233 -3.48 20.28 -1.34
N GLY A 234 -2.22 20.58 -1.66
CA GLY A 234 -1.21 20.99 -0.70
C GLY A 234 0.03 20.10 -0.73
N ASP A 235 1.06 20.54 -0.03
CA ASP A 235 2.35 19.85 0.06
C ASP A 235 2.38 18.90 1.27
N PHE A 236 3.48 18.16 1.42
CA PHE A 236 3.77 17.33 2.59
C PHE A 236 4.85 17.99 3.46
N ALA A 237 4.72 17.93 4.78
CA ALA A 237 5.73 18.41 5.72
C ALA A 237 6.15 17.34 6.73
N GLU A 238 7.45 17.26 6.99
CA GLU A 238 8.06 16.46 8.04
C GLU A 238 8.73 17.39 9.07
N PHE A 239 8.44 17.13 10.34
CA PHE A 239 8.97 17.85 11.49
C PHE A 239 9.78 16.88 12.33
N GLY A 240 11.10 17.09 12.33
CA GLY A 240 12.06 16.17 12.94
C GLY A 240 12.39 15.04 11.96
N CYS A 241 13.59 15.08 11.41
CA CYS A 241 14.05 14.15 10.40
C CYS A 241 15.27 13.34 10.84
N PHE A 242 15.93 13.75 11.93
CA PHE A 242 17.15 13.12 12.46
C PHE A 242 18.18 12.83 11.36
N LYS A 243 18.44 11.55 11.03
CA LYS A 243 19.39 11.16 9.99
C LYS A 243 18.80 11.16 8.57
N GLY A 244 17.49 11.37 8.43
CA GLY A 244 16.76 11.38 7.16
C GLY A 244 16.23 10.02 6.72
N PHE A 245 15.98 9.09 7.66
CA PHE A 245 15.50 7.74 7.35
C PHE A 245 14.08 7.75 6.74
N SER A 246 13.12 8.30 7.49
CA SER A 246 11.76 8.57 7.03
C SER A 246 11.76 9.51 5.82
N SER A 247 12.59 10.57 5.83
CA SER A 247 12.73 11.53 4.73
C SER A 247 13.13 10.88 3.41
N SER A 248 14.04 9.92 3.45
CA SER A 248 14.48 9.19 2.24
C SER A 248 13.31 8.41 1.62
N MET A 249 12.49 7.78 2.46
CA MET A 249 11.29 7.05 2.02
C MET A 249 10.19 8.00 1.52
N LEU A 250 9.84 9.02 2.32
CA LEU A 250 8.71 9.90 2.06
C LEU A 250 8.98 10.86 0.91
N SER A 251 10.23 11.29 0.67
CA SER A 251 10.58 12.08 -0.51
C SER A 251 10.35 11.30 -1.81
N PHE A 252 10.62 9.99 -1.82
CA PHE A 252 10.30 9.13 -2.96
C PHE A 252 8.80 8.98 -3.16
N ALA A 253 8.02 8.79 -2.08
CA ALA A 253 6.56 8.78 -2.15
C ALA A 253 6.01 10.10 -2.72
N CYS A 254 6.53 11.23 -2.25
CA CYS A 254 6.18 12.57 -2.76
C CYS A 254 6.51 12.69 -4.26
N LYS A 255 7.67 12.18 -4.72
CA LYS A 255 8.00 12.14 -6.15
C LYS A 255 7.00 11.35 -6.98
N GLN A 256 6.59 10.17 -6.51
CA GLN A 256 5.58 9.36 -7.22
C GLN A 256 4.24 10.09 -7.34
N LEU A 257 3.94 10.98 -6.39
CA LEU A 257 2.73 11.77 -6.33
C LEU A 257 2.91 13.20 -6.87
N GLY A 258 4.08 13.61 -7.33
CA GLY A 258 4.34 14.99 -7.75
C GLY A 258 4.07 16.03 -6.65
N LEU A 259 4.31 15.68 -5.39
CA LEU A 259 4.17 16.56 -4.23
C LEU A 259 5.54 17.14 -3.84
N LYS A 260 5.54 18.38 -3.35
CA LYS A 260 6.73 18.91 -2.66
C LYS A 260 6.75 18.40 -1.22
N MET A 261 7.96 18.20 -0.71
CA MET A 261 8.22 17.82 0.66
C MET A 261 9.00 18.94 1.36
N HIS A 262 8.52 19.36 2.52
CA HIS A 262 9.21 20.32 3.37
C HIS A 262 9.73 19.63 4.62
N ILE A 263 11.02 19.76 4.89
CA ILE A 263 11.65 19.18 6.09
C ILE A 263 12.05 20.32 7.01
N PHE A 264 11.49 20.32 8.22
CA PHE A 264 11.79 21.27 9.28
C PHE A 264 12.54 20.57 10.40
N ASP A 265 13.78 20.97 10.60
CA ASP A 265 14.66 20.38 11.61
C ASP A 265 15.70 21.42 12.06
N SER A 266 16.18 21.31 13.30
CA SER A 266 17.31 22.13 13.76
C SER A 266 18.60 21.75 13.03
N PHE A 267 18.73 20.49 12.60
CA PHE A 267 19.94 19.80 12.18
C PHE A 267 21.04 19.80 13.24
N GLU A 268 20.64 20.06 14.48
CA GLU A 268 21.48 20.26 15.66
C GLU A 268 20.98 19.43 16.85
N GLY A 269 19.88 18.68 16.67
CA GLY A 269 19.25 17.84 17.69
C GLY A 269 18.18 18.57 18.49
N LEU A 270 17.73 17.93 19.56
CA LEU A 270 16.68 18.43 20.44
C LEU A 270 17.12 19.70 21.21
N PRO A 271 16.22 20.69 21.41
CA PRO A 271 16.48 21.82 22.30
C PRO A 271 16.57 21.39 23.77
N GLU A 272 17.03 22.28 24.65
CA GLU A 272 16.95 22.04 26.10
C GLU A 272 15.48 21.89 26.54
N ALA A 273 15.16 20.78 27.20
CA ALA A 273 13.86 20.56 27.83
C ALA A 273 14.04 19.93 29.22
N LYS A 274 13.71 20.68 30.27
CA LYS A 274 13.86 20.22 31.64
C LYS A 274 12.84 19.12 31.94
N HIS A 275 13.29 18.08 32.64
CA HIS A 275 12.47 16.93 33.07
C HIS A 275 11.88 16.09 31.92
N SER A 276 12.39 16.20 30.70
CA SER A 276 11.96 15.37 29.56
C SER A 276 12.64 14.01 29.51
N GLY A 277 13.78 13.84 30.20
CA GLY A 277 14.62 12.64 30.08
C GLY A 277 15.58 12.67 28.89
N TYR A 278 15.49 13.69 28.03
CA TYR A 278 16.42 13.94 26.92
C TYR A 278 17.50 14.95 27.33
N THR A 279 18.64 14.87 26.64
CA THR A 279 19.72 15.85 26.76
C THR A 279 19.81 16.67 25.48
N GLU A 280 20.02 17.97 25.60
CA GLU A 280 20.19 18.88 24.46
C GLU A 280 21.17 18.30 23.41
N GLY A 281 20.79 18.39 22.14
CA GLY A 281 21.54 17.81 21.02
C GLY A 281 21.41 16.29 20.85
N ASP A 282 20.60 15.59 21.66
CA ASP A 282 20.15 14.23 21.30
C ASP A 282 19.44 14.27 19.94
N TYR A 283 19.56 13.19 19.16
CA TYR A 283 18.99 13.07 17.82
C TYR A 283 19.49 14.13 16.84
N ALA A 284 20.74 14.59 16.99
CA ALA A 284 21.37 15.47 16.01
C ALA A 284 21.71 14.74 14.70
N GLY A 285 21.23 15.27 13.57
CA GLY A 285 21.68 14.91 12.22
C GLY A 285 22.03 16.16 11.44
N SER A 286 23.26 16.28 10.93
CA SER A 286 23.67 17.49 10.22
C SER A 286 22.94 17.60 8.88
N LEU A 287 22.69 18.83 8.42
CA LEU A 287 22.04 19.06 7.13
C LEU A 287 22.78 18.37 5.98
N ASP A 288 24.12 18.36 6.00
CA ASP A 288 24.94 17.68 5.00
C ASP A 288 24.73 16.16 5.01
N GLU A 289 24.68 15.54 6.19
CA GLU A 289 24.43 14.11 6.36
C GLU A 289 23.03 13.73 5.84
N VAL A 290 22.00 14.47 6.26
CA VAL A 290 20.61 14.25 5.85
C VAL A 290 20.46 14.44 4.35
N THR A 291 21.05 15.52 3.80
CA THR A 291 21.02 15.81 2.37
C THR A 291 21.66 14.69 1.56
N GLU A 292 22.80 14.15 2.01
CA GLU A 292 23.47 13.05 1.33
C GLU A 292 22.70 11.74 1.42
N ASN A 293 22.08 11.44 2.57
CA ASN A 293 21.22 10.26 2.72
C ASN A 293 20.03 10.33 1.75
N ILE A 294 19.31 11.45 1.71
CA ILE A 294 18.17 11.65 0.80
C ILE A 294 18.63 11.64 -0.67
N ARG A 295 19.79 12.22 -1.00
CA ARG A 295 20.35 12.16 -2.36
C ARG A 295 20.58 10.72 -2.83
N ARG A 296 21.11 9.86 -1.95
CA ARG A 296 21.45 8.48 -2.28
C ARG A 296 20.24 7.56 -2.31
N MET A 297 19.28 7.78 -1.42
CA MET A 297 18.25 6.80 -1.11
C MET A 297 16.83 7.32 -1.28
N GLY A 298 16.62 8.61 -1.54
CA GLY A 298 15.30 9.22 -1.70
C GLY A 298 15.18 10.05 -2.97
N SER A 299 14.54 11.21 -2.89
CA SER A 299 14.33 12.13 -4.02
C SER A 299 14.56 13.58 -3.59
N LEU A 300 15.84 13.95 -3.54
CA LEU A 300 16.30 15.27 -3.06
C LEU A 300 15.65 16.44 -3.82
N GLU A 301 15.35 16.27 -5.10
CA GLU A 301 14.71 17.30 -5.94
C GLU A 301 13.30 17.68 -5.49
N GLN A 302 12.64 16.86 -4.68
CA GLN A 302 11.32 17.15 -4.10
C GLN A 302 11.40 17.86 -2.75
N VAL A 303 12.60 17.97 -2.16
CA VAL A 303 12.78 18.38 -0.77
C VAL A 303 13.22 19.85 -0.69
N THR A 304 12.55 20.60 0.19
CA THR A 304 13.00 21.90 0.67
C THR A 304 13.30 21.80 2.16
N PHE A 305 14.56 22.07 2.54
CA PHE A 305 14.98 22.09 3.94
C PHE A 305 14.76 23.46 4.57
N HIS A 306 14.26 23.45 5.79
CA HIS A 306 14.08 24.61 6.64
C HIS A 306 14.86 24.38 7.93
N LYS A 307 16.11 24.86 7.95
CA LYS A 307 17.02 24.71 9.08
C LYS A 307 16.68 25.72 10.19
N GLY A 308 16.49 25.21 11.40
CA GLY A 308 16.39 26.00 12.62
C GLY A 308 15.37 25.42 13.60
N PHE A 309 15.48 25.80 14.87
CA PHE A 309 14.46 25.48 15.87
C PHE A 309 13.11 26.09 15.48
N TYR A 310 12.01 25.39 15.78
CA TYR A 310 10.67 25.81 15.35
C TYR A 310 10.29 27.22 15.84
N ALA A 311 10.66 27.57 17.08
CA ALA A 311 10.51 28.92 17.64
C ALA A 311 11.08 30.02 16.74
N ASP A 312 12.22 29.77 16.09
CA ASP A 312 12.90 30.75 15.25
C ASP A 312 12.38 30.71 13.81
N THR A 313 12.24 29.50 13.26
CA THR A 313 11.75 29.27 11.89
C THR A 313 10.37 29.90 11.71
N PHE A 314 9.43 29.65 12.62
CA PHE A 314 8.06 30.14 12.49
C PHE A 314 7.82 31.58 12.96
N ARG A 315 8.83 32.28 13.49
CA ARG A 315 8.74 33.75 13.67
C ARG A 315 8.65 34.47 12.33
N GLN A 316 9.37 33.97 11.32
CA GLN A 316 9.54 34.65 10.04
C GLN A 316 8.91 33.89 8.87
N TYR A 317 8.78 32.57 8.99
CA TYR A 317 8.25 31.72 7.95
C TYR A 317 6.81 31.29 8.26
N ARG A 318 6.00 31.18 7.21
CA ARG A 318 4.69 30.54 7.24
C ARG A 318 4.72 29.35 6.29
N PRO A 319 4.38 28.14 6.76
CA PRO A 319 4.41 26.97 5.90
C PRO A 319 3.42 27.09 4.73
N PRO A 320 3.68 26.40 3.62
CA PRO A 320 2.75 26.35 2.49
C PRO A 320 1.44 25.67 2.92
N HIS A 321 0.46 25.64 2.03
CA HIS A 321 -0.73 24.83 2.26
C HIS A 321 -0.33 23.36 2.27
N LEU A 322 -0.74 22.60 3.29
CA LEU A 322 -0.35 21.21 3.49
C LEU A 322 -1.57 20.30 3.37
N MET A 323 -1.41 19.16 2.70
CA MET A 323 -2.42 18.10 2.74
C MET A 323 -2.18 17.13 3.91
N CYS A 324 -0.91 17.00 4.35
CA CYS A 324 -0.50 16.06 5.37
C CYS A 324 0.78 16.52 6.07
N LEU A 325 0.94 16.17 7.35
CA LEU A 325 2.20 16.34 8.06
C LEU A 325 2.59 15.11 8.88
N TRP A 326 3.90 14.92 9.07
CA TRP A 326 4.52 13.93 9.95
C TRP A 326 5.33 14.65 11.03
N MET A 327 5.10 14.29 12.30
CA MET A 327 5.74 14.92 13.46
C MET A 327 6.45 13.87 14.32
N ASP A 328 7.77 13.94 14.39
CA ASP A 328 8.63 13.12 15.26
C ASP A 328 9.55 14.09 15.99
N VAL A 329 9.01 14.74 17.02
CA VAL A 329 9.61 15.95 17.62
C VAL A 329 9.94 15.79 19.11
N ASP A 330 9.57 14.64 19.69
CA ASP A 330 9.77 14.17 21.07
C ASP A 330 9.19 15.05 22.19
N LEU A 331 9.35 16.37 22.07
CA LEU A 331 9.19 17.32 23.14
C LEU A 331 7.94 18.18 22.96
N GLU A 332 7.29 18.42 24.09
CA GLU A 332 6.11 19.28 24.17
C GLU A 332 6.40 20.73 23.76
N VAL A 333 7.59 21.26 24.13
CA VAL A 333 8.01 22.60 23.76
C VAL A 333 8.17 22.76 22.24
N SER A 334 8.71 21.73 21.57
CA SER A 334 8.83 21.70 20.11
C SER A 334 7.45 21.74 19.44
N ALA A 335 6.49 20.96 19.97
CA ALA A 335 5.14 20.93 19.45
C ALA A 335 4.41 22.27 19.62
N ARG A 336 4.59 22.98 20.75
CA ARG A 336 4.00 24.32 20.97
C ARG A 336 4.40 25.33 19.91
N ASP A 337 5.64 25.30 19.45
CA ASP A 337 6.10 26.21 18.40
C ASP A 337 5.59 25.77 17.01
N LEU A 338 5.35 24.47 16.82
CA LEU A 338 4.88 23.86 15.58
C LEU A 338 3.38 24.07 15.33
N VAL A 339 2.54 24.26 16.37
CA VAL A 339 1.07 24.28 16.23
C VAL A 339 0.54 25.29 15.21
N VAL A 340 1.30 26.34 14.89
CA VAL A 340 0.97 27.31 13.82
C VAL A 340 0.81 26.64 12.44
N VAL A 341 1.37 25.44 12.25
CA VAL A 341 1.22 24.62 11.05
C VAL A 341 -0.22 24.10 10.90
N ALA A 342 -0.97 23.92 12.00
CA ALA A 342 -2.35 23.47 11.97
C ALA A 342 -3.25 24.40 11.12
N ASP A 343 -2.97 25.71 11.14
CA ASP A 343 -3.68 26.74 10.37
C ASP A 343 -3.49 26.56 8.85
N ARG A 344 -2.46 25.81 8.45
CA ARG A 344 -2.06 25.59 7.05
C ARG A 344 -2.38 24.18 6.56
N LEU A 345 -2.77 23.28 7.45
CA LEU A 345 -3.24 21.94 7.10
C LEU A 345 -4.67 22.00 6.57
N ASP A 346 -4.90 21.40 5.40
CA ASP A 346 -6.22 21.29 4.78
C ASP A 346 -7.27 20.79 5.80
N PRO A 347 -8.50 21.35 5.82
CA PRO A 347 -9.60 20.91 6.69
C PRO A 347 -9.89 19.42 6.70
N LYS A 348 -9.50 18.69 5.64
CA LYS A 348 -9.68 17.25 5.52
C LYS A 348 -8.38 16.45 5.63
N GLY A 349 -7.24 17.15 5.74
CA GLY A 349 -5.91 16.58 5.81
C GLY A 349 -5.68 15.76 7.08
N SER A 350 -4.61 14.98 7.06
CA SER A 350 -4.22 14.09 8.16
C SER A 350 -2.89 14.53 8.75
N LEU A 351 -2.66 14.21 10.03
CA LEU A 351 -1.36 14.35 10.66
C LEU A 351 -0.98 13.04 11.35
N PHE A 352 0.31 12.82 11.49
CA PHE A 352 0.89 11.62 12.08
C PHE A 352 1.91 12.04 13.15
N SER A 353 2.04 11.28 14.23
CA SER A 353 3.11 11.49 15.22
C SER A 353 3.70 10.20 15.78
N HIS A 354 5.00 10.24 16.11
CA HIS A 354 5.80 9.12 16.62
C HIS A 354 5.76 8.97 18.16
N GLU A 355 5.01 9.81 18.87
CA GLU A 355 4.94 9.80 20.34
C GLU A 355 3.62 9.22 20.83
N CYS A 356 3.19 8.14 20.17
CA CYS A 356 1.89 7.52 20.35
C CYS A 356 2.01 6.07 20.83
N THR A 357 1.13 5.68 21.74
CA THR A 357 0.98 4.28 22.19
C THR A 357 -0.44 3.80 21.96
N ALA A 358 -0.64 2.48 21.91
CA ALA A 358 -1.95 1.91 21.58
C ALA A 358 -3.06 2.28 22.59
N ASP A 359 -2.71 2.43 23.86
CA ASP A 359 -3.60 2.81 24.96
C ASP A 359 -4.07 4.27 24.89
N MET A 360 -3.42 5.11 24.09
CA MET A 360 -3.88 6.48 23.85
C MET A 360 -5.17 6.53 23.02
N PHE A 361 -5.55 5.46 22.32
CA PHE A 361 -6.66 5.51 21.37
C PHE A 361 -7.78 4.56 21.78
N SER A 362 -9.00 5.09 21.92
CA SER A 362 -10.18 4.30 22.23
C SER A 362 -11.40 4.88 21.54
N GLU A 363 -12.03 4.12 20.65
CA GLU A 363 -13.27 4.53 19.94
C GLU A 363 -13.20 5.91 19.27
N GLY A 364 -12.02 6.30 18.76
CA GLY A 364 -11.77 7.59 18.14
C GLY A 364 -11.40 8.71 19.11
N GLU A 365 -11.53 8.49 20.42
CA GLU A 365 -10.99 9.36 21.45
C GLU A 365 -9.48 9.16 21.62
N ILE A 366 -8.81 10.26 21.98
CA ILE A 366 -7.36 10.33 22.16
C ILE A 366 -7.09 10.72 23.61
N ALA A 367 -6.76 9.73 24.44
CA ALA A 367 -6.30 9.94 25.80
C ALA A 367 -4.86 10.46 25.77
N ASN A 368 -4.64 11.64 26.37
CA ASN A 368 -3.30 12.16 26.58
C ASN A 368 -3.19 12.86 27.95
N ALA A 369 -1.96 13.18 28.33
CA ALA A 369 -1.69 14.09 29.42
C ALA A 369 -0.48 14.99 29.10
N PRO A 370 -0.49 16.28 29.48
CA PRO A 370 0.66 17.16 29.35
C PRO A 370 1.88 16.62 30.08
N ARG A 371 2.97 16.43 29.35
CA ARG A 371 4.30 16.04 29.87
C ARG A 371 5.39 16.64 28.98
N PRO A 372 6.60 16.94 29.50
CA PRO A 372 7.67 17.53 28.69
C PRO A 372 8.10 16.68 27.49
N ASP A 373 7.93 15.36 27.57
CA ASP A 373 8.21 14.32 26.56
C ASP A 373 6.96 13.90 25.76
N ASN A 374 5.89 14.71 25.79
CA ASN A 374 4.67 14.42 25.06
C ASN A 374 4.25 15.60 24.17
N PRO A 375 4.46 15.51 22.84
CA PRO A 375 4.13 16.58 21.90
C PRO A 375 2.66 16.61 21.48
N ILE A 376 1.85 15.61 21.83
CA ILE A 376 0.45 15.50 21.37
C ILE A 376 -0.50 16.56 21.94
N PRO A 377 -0.47 16.92 23.25
CA PRO A 377 -1.45 17.83 23.84
C PRO A 377 -1.53 19.21 23.17
N PRO A 378 -0.42 19.93 22.92
CA PRO A 378 -0.48 21.21 22.22
C PRO A 378 -1.15 21.12 20.84
N VAL A 379 -0.95 20.01 20.13
CA VAL A 379 -1.57 19.79 18.82
C VAL A 379 -3.08 19.61 18.97
N LEU A 380 -3.54 18.78 19.92
CA LEU A 380 -4.98 18.60 20.13
C LEU A 380 -5.66 19.91 20.52
N ASP A 381 -5.08 20.65 21.46
CA ASP A 381 -5.60 21.95 21.92
C ASP A 381 -5.75 22.93 20.76
N ARG A 382 -4.74 23.01 19.87
CA ARG A 382 -4.81 23.90 18.71
C ARG A 382 -5.94 23.51 17.75
N PHE A 383 -6.15 22.22 17.50
CA PHE A 383 -7.22 21.78 16.61
C PHE A 383 -8.62 21.99 17.22
N GLU A 384 -8.75 21.91 18.56
CA GLU A 384 -9.96 22.33 19.27
C GLU A 384 -10.23 23.83 19.11
N GLU A 385 -9.21 24.69 19.28
CA GLU A 385 -9.32 26.14 19.08
C GLU A 385 -9.76 26.51 17.65
N LEU A 386 -9.30 25.74 16.66
CA LEU A 386 -9.67 25.91 15.25
C LEU A 386 -11.07 25.36 14.92
N GLY A 387 -11.77 24.77 15.89
CA GLY A 387 -13.08 24.15 15.69
C GLY A 387 -13.03 22.88 14.82
N ARG A 388 -11.88 22.20 14.81
CA ARG A 388 -11.60 20.98 14.02
C ARG A 388 -11.08 19.86 14.93
N PRO A 389 -11.85 19.43 15.96
CA PRO A 389 -11.41 18.42 16.91
C PRO A 389 -10.92 17.16 16.19
N LEU A 390 -9.80 16.62 16.64
CA LEU A 390 -9.20 15.44 16.03
C LEU A 390 -9.80 14.14 16.57
N THR A 391 -9.81 13.14 15.71
CA THR A 391 -9.96 11.72 16.04
C THR A 391 -8.72 11.00 15.51
N GLY A 392 -8.48 9.77 15.94
CA GLY A 392 -7.35 9.01 15.43
C GLY A 392 -7.35 7.55 15.83
N HIS A 393 -6.29 6.86 15.41
CA HIS A 393 -5.96 5.55 15.95
C HIS A 393 -4.46 5.31 15.95
N TYR A 394 -4.05 4.36 16.78
CA TYR A 394 -2.71 3.79 16.76
C TYR A 394 -2.45 3.00 15.47
N LEU A 395 -1.23 3.12 14.94
CA LEU A 395 -0.77 2.38 13.76
C LEU A 395 0.16 1.23 14.14
N HIS A 396 1.43 1.53 14.37
CA HIS A 396 2.50 0.57 14.64
C HIS A 396 3.66 1.28 15.36
N GLY A 397 4.54 0.54 16.02
CA GLY A 397 5.68 1.12 16.75
C GLY A 397 5.21 2.16 17.76
N HIS A 398 5.67 3.39 17.60
CA HIS A 398 5.22 4.53 18.39
C HIS A 398 4.36 5.51 17.57
N THR A 399 3.87 5.09 16.40
CA THR A 399 3.18 5.96 15.46
C THR A 399 1.65 5.93 15.62
N GLY A 400 1.05 7.11 15.74
CA GLY A 400 -0.39 7.35 15.68
C GLY A 400 -0.76 8.22 14.48
N ALA A 401 -2.00 8.06 14.01
CA ALA A 401 -2.57 8.88 12.95
C ALA A 401 -3.79 9.64 13.46
N PHE A 402 -3.95 10.87 12.98
CA PHE A 402 -4.98 11.80 13.40
C PHE A 402 -5.58 12.51 12.19
N TRP A 403 -6.88 12.79 12.25
CA TRP A 403 -7.59 13.58 11.25
C TRP A 403 -8.80 14.27 11.91
N PRO A 404 -9.33 15.35 11.31
CA PRO A 404 -10.52 16.02 11.83
C PRO A 404 -11.71 15.07 11.91
N ARG A 405 -12.36 15.02 13.08
CA ARG A 405 -13.50 14.14 13.36
C ARG A 405 -14.66 14.34 12.40
N ALA A 406 -14.91 15.60 12.04
CA ALA A 406 -15.89 15.97 11.03
C ALA A 406 -15.17 16.33 9.72
N GLY A 407 -15.49 15.62 8.64
CA GLY A 407 -15.03 15.92 7.30
C GLY A 407 -13.58 15.51 6.97
N GLY A 408 -12.80 15.05 7.94
CA GLY A 408 -11.46 14.49 7.71
C GLY A 408 -11.48 13.22 6.87
N ILE A 409 -10.43 13.02 6.06
CA ILE A 409 -10.21 11.75 5.37
C ILE A 409 -9.55 10.76 6.36
N PRO A 410 -10.20 9.63 6.69
CA PRO A 410 -9.66 8.67 7.64
C PRO A 410 -8.36 8.04 7.13
N VAL A 411 -7.49 7.65 8.06
CA VAL A 411 -6.29 6.87 7.77
C VAL A 411 -6.60 5.37 7.83
N MET A 412 -5.97 4.58 6.97
CA MET A 412 -6.16 3.13 6.94
C MET A 412 -5.52 2.48 8.17
N HIS A 413 -6.21 1.53 8.78
CA HIS A 413 -5.61 0.75 9.85
C HIS A 413 -4.40 -0.03 9.32
N HIS A 414 -3.30 0.04 10.06
CA HIS A 414 -2.05 -0.62 9.70
C HIS A 414 -2.22 -2.12 9.39
N GLY A 415 -3.01 -2.83 10.20
CA GLY A 415 -3.27 -4.27 9.98
C GLY A 415 -3.98 -4.58 8.66
N ALA A 416 -4.87 -3.71 8.18
CA ALA A 416 -5.51 -3.87 6.87
C ALA A 416 -4.55 -3.51 5.73
N LEU A 417 -3.72 -2.47 5.90
CA LEU A 417 -2.71 -2.09 4.91
C LEU A 417 -1.67 -3.20 4.73
N GLN A 418 -1.23 -3.83 5.82
CA GLN A 418 -0.35 -5.00 5.76
C GLN A 418 -0.98 -6.16 4.97
N ASP A 419 -2.26 -6.45 5.20
CA ASP A 419 -2.97 -7.50 4.48
C ASP A 419 -3.05 -7.19 2.98
N LEU A 420 -3.32 -5.94 2.61
CA LEU A 420 -3.32 -5.46 1.22
C LEU A 420 -1.93 -5.62 0.58
N LEU A 421 -0.87 -5.09 1.19
CA LEU A 421 0.49 -5.16 0.66
C LEU A 421 0.99 -6.61 0.55
N ARG A 422 0.66 -7.46 1.54
CA ARG A 422 0.98 -8.89 1.50
C ARG A 422 0.28 -9.56 0.32
N MET A 423 -1.02 -9.34 0.17
CA MET A 423 -1.83 -9.92 -0.92
C MET A 423 -1.28 -9.51 -2.30
N LEU A 424 -0.98 -8.22 -2.49
CA LEU A 424 -0.40 -7.73 -3.76
C LEU A 424 0.90 -8.45 -4.09
N ARG A 425 1.80 -8.54 -3.11
CA ARG A 425 3.09 -9.21 -3.28
C ARG A 425 2.94 -10.71 -3.55
N THR A 426 2.08 -11.41 -2.81
CA THR A 426 2.07 -12.89 -2.87
C THR A 426 1.19 -13.46 -3.97
N GLU A 427 0.18 -12.71 -4.42
CA GLU A 427 -0.90 -13.26 -5.26
C GLU A 427 -1.14 -12.50 -6.56
N VAL A 428 -0.81 -11.21 -6.62
CA VAL A 428 -1.14 -10.35 -7.77
C VAL A 428 0.08 -10.03 -8.64
N LEU A 429 1.22 -9.78 -8.01
CA LEU A 429 2.45 -9.30 -8.68
C LEU A 429 3.55 -10.37 -8.79
N ASN A 430 3.30 -11.59 -8.31
CA ASN A 430 4.24 -12.72 -8.33
C ASN A 430 4.17 -13.53 -9.62
#